data_AF-A0AA35PW32-F1
#
_entry.id   AF-A0AA35PW32-F1
#
_cell.length_a   1.000
_cell.length_b   1.000
_cell.length_c   1.000
_cell.angle_alpha   90.00
_cell.angle_beta   90.00
_cell.angle_gamma   90.00
#
_symmetry.space_group_name_H-M   'P 1'
#
loop_
_entity.id
_entity.type
_entity.pdbx_description
1 polymer ?
#
loop_
_entity_poly.entity_id
_entity_poly.type
_entity_poly.pdbx_seq_one_letter_code
_entity_poly.pdbx_strand_id
1 'polypeptide(L)'
;MVIPSKPPANCFVAAMRKIYNPIGFSHGYNFFFCILFTFPLTAFCALSMRKIDFDNGFCGVVPASVLACFQFVPVIRHKFILFHRISGYIVLSSSAFSAVGGLLIARNAFGGGLDVQSASGAIFILFFGALIMAYINIKRLQIDQHRAWMLRAWLYIISQIGGYYSARPCGWLKFTIGDVDRLLRLYPDCSTWLSGENPAQMAVVRADSRNPTSAAEAVVAHHLPFGMSVWLGLFISGVVIEIYLHLTPKEAERLRMVSYQRELAAGMRHPGSAGLTSDRLGDADQWYPKNIEQSAMSGDDNSNKEQPTASASAST
;
A
#
# COMPACT_ATOMS: atom_id res chain seq x y z
N MET A 1 -25.03 -1.17 12.94
CA MET A 1 -24.07 -1.02 14.04
C MET A 1 -23.33 -2.34 14.17
N VAL A 2 -22.00 -2.34 14.32
CA VAL A 2 -21.25 -3.59 14.46
C VAL A 2 -21.50 -4.15 15.86
N ILE A 3 -21.97 -5.40 15.95
CA ILE A 3 -22.14 -6.12 17.22
C ILE A 3 -20.82 -6.86 17.51
N PRO A 4 -20.06 -6.48 18.56
CA PRO A 4 -18.82 -7.16 18.89
C PRO A 4 -19.11 -8.57 19.41
N SER A 5 -18.35 -9.56 18.93
CA SER A 5 -18.53 -10.98 19.29
C SER A 5 -17.94 -11.35 20.67
N LYS A 6 -17.22 -10.43 21.32
CA LYS A 6 -16.58 -10.64 22.63
C LYS A 6 -16.72 -9.40 23.53
N PRO A 7 -16.81 -9.57 24.86
CA PRO A 7 -16.78 -8.44 25.81
C PRO A 7 -15.47 -7.64 25.69
N PRO A 8 -15.43 -6.36 26.10
CA PRO A 8 -14.21 -5.56 26.08
C PRO A 8 -13.21 -6.11 27.09
N ALA A 9 -11.93 -6.20 26.70
CA ALA A 9 -10.88 -6.77 27.55
C ALA A 9 -10.52 -5.86 28.76
N ASN A 10 -10.68 -4.54 28.60
CA ASN A 10 -10.44 -3.54 29.66
C ASN A 10 -11.22 -2.24 29.36
N CYS A 11 -11.18 -1.28 30.29
CA CYS A 11 -11.86 0.01 30.18
C CYS A 11 -11.40 0.81 28.95
N PHE A 12 -10.10 0.77 28.63
CA PHE A 12 -9.55 1.41 27.43
C PHE A 12 -10.18 0.87 26.14
N VAL A 13 -10.29 -0.46 26.00
CA VAL A 13 -10.94 -1.10 24.84
C VAL A 13 -12.43 -0.73 24.77
N ALA A 14 -13.11 -0.64 25.92
CA ALA A 14 -14.50 -0.21 25.97
C ALA A 14 -14.68 1.25 25.49
N ALA A 15 -13.77 2.15 25.88
CA ALA A 15 -13.76 3.53 25.41
C ALA A 15 -13.47 3.61 23.90
N MET A 16 -12.43 2.91 23.42
CA MET A 16 -12.07 2.89 21.99
C MET A 16 -13.17 2.34 21.10
N ARG A 17 -13.93 1.33 21.56
CA ARG A 17 -15.11 0.79 20.83
C ARG A 17 -16.16 1.87 20.54
N LYS A 18 -16.32 2.87 21.42
CA LYS A 18 -17.25 3.99 21.17
C LYS A 18 -16.80 4.88 20.01
N ILE A 19 -15.50 4.91 19.72
CA ILE A 19 -14.92 5.72 18.64
C ILE A 19 -15.01 4.98 17.30
N TYR A 20 -14.58 3.71 17.26
CA TYR A 20 -14.41 3.01 15.98
C TYR A 20 -15.62 2.17 15.53
N ASN A 21 -16.52 1.76 16.43
CA ASN A 21 -17.73 1.00 16.03
C ASN A 21 -18.71 1.82 15.17
N PRO A 22 -18.95 3.13 15.44
CA PRO A 22 -19.87 3.95 14.63
C PRO A 22 -19.46 4.06 13.16
N ILE A 23 -18.15 4.11 12.91
CA ILE A 23 -17.55 4.16 11.56
C ILE A 23 -17.34 2.77 10.93
N GLY A 24 -17.82 1.72 11.61
CA GLY A 24 -17.97 0.36 11.07
C GLY A 24 -16.80 -0.58 11.29
N PHE A 25 -15.79 -0.20 12.09
CA PHE A 25 -14.75 -1.13 12.49
C PHE A 25 -15.25 -2.04 13.61
N SER A 26 -14.92 -3.32 13.53
CA SER A 26 -15.23 -4.31 14.57
C SER A 26 -14.09 -4.48 15.58
N HIS A 27 -12.86 -4.28 15.13
CA HIS A 27 -11.65 -4.48 15.91
C HIS A 27 -10.77 -3.24 15.86
N GLY A 28 -10.21 -2.86 17.01
CA GLY A 28 -9.37 -1.67 17.15
C GLY A 28 -8.13 -1.69 16.26
N TYR A 29 -7.51 -2.86 16.04
CA TYR A 29 -6.33 -2.96 15.16
C TYR A 29 -6.64 -2.53 13.72
N ASN A 30 -7.82 -2.85 13.18
CA ASN A 30 -8.22 -2.37 11.84
C ASN A 30 -8.38 -0.85 11.79
N PHE A 31 -8.85 -0.25 12.89
CA PHE A 31 -9.01 1.19 13.02
C PHE A 31 -7.66 1.91 13.13
N PHE A 32 -6.77 1.42 13.98
CA PHE A 32 -5.41 1.97 14.11
C PHE A 32 -4.61 1.80 12.82
N PHE A 33 -4.74 0.66 12.14
CA PHE A 33 -4.18 0.43 10.82
C PHE A 33 -4.69 1.51 9.85
N CYS A 34 -6.02 1.71 9.75
CA CYS A 34 -6.59 2.75 8.90
C CYS A 34 -5.99 4.14 9.19
N ILE A 35 -5.85 4.55 10.45
CA ILE A 35 -5.27 5.87 10.78
C ILE A 35 -3.79 5.95 10.38
N LEU A 36 -3.00 4.95 10.77
CA LEU A 36 -1.55 4.94 10.60
C LEU A 36 -1.14 4.97 9.12
N PHE A 37 -1.96 4.43 8.22
CA PHE A 37 -1.65 4.42 6.78
C PHE A 37 -2.22 5.60 6.01
N THR A 38 -3.35 6.12 6.47
CA THR A 38 -4.10 7.13 5.72
C THR A 38 -3.61 8.55 6.02
N PHE A 39 -3.26 8.82 7.28
CA PHE A 39 -2.93 10.17 7.73
C PHE A 39 -1.51 10.63 7.36
N PRO A 40 -0.45 9.80 7.46
CA PRO A 40 0.91 10.23 7.10
C PRO A 40 1.06 10.55 5.61
N LEU A 41 0.45 9.76 4.72
CA LEU A 41 0.49 10.01 3.27
C LEU A 41 -0.29 11.29 2.90
N THR A 42 -1.46 11.49 3.51
CA THR A 42 -2.26 12.72 3.31
C THR A 42 -1.52 13.94 3.85
N ALA A 43 -0.89 13.82 5.02
CA ALA A 43 -0.08 14.89 5.60
C ALA A 43 1.13 15.21 4.72
N PHE A 44 1.84 14.21 4.20
CA PHE A 44 2.95 14.41 3.27
C PHE A 44 2.51 15.13 1.99
N CYS A 45 1.42 14.69 1.37
CA CYS A 45 0.84 15.32 0.19
C CYS A 45 0.42 16.77 0.48
N ALA A 46 -0.28 17.03 1.59
CA ALA A 46 -0.74 18.36 1.98
C ALA A 46 0.42 19.33 2.32
N LEU A 47 1.48 18.83 2.97
CA LEU A 47 2.69 19.62 3.25
C LEU A 47 3.48 19.91 1.97
N SER A 48 3.49 18.99 1.02
CA SER A 48 4.17 19.14 -0.27
C SER A 48 3.42 20.08 -1.22
N MET A 49 2.09 20.23 -1.11
CA MET A 49 1.32 21.20 -1.90
C MET A 49 1.81 22.64 -1.75
N ARG A 50 2.41 23.01 -0.61
CA ARG A 50 2.97 24.36 -0.39
C ARG A 50 4.27 24.63 -1.14
N LYS A 51 4.90 23.60 -1.72
CA LYS A 51 6.21 23.69 -2.40
C LYS A 51 6.16 23.34 -3.89
N ILE A 52 5.02 22.91 -4.41
CA ILE A 52 4.87 22.49 -5.80
C ILE A 52 4.12 23.61 -6.53
N ASP A 53 4.85 24.43 -7.28
CA ASP A 53 4.24 25.35 -8.24
C ASP A 53 3.34 24.56 -9.19
N PHE A 54 2.15 25.10 -9.45
CA PHE A 54 1.03 24.43 -10.11
C PHE A 54 1.25 24.08 -11.59
N ASP A 55 2.45 24.29 -12.13
CA ASP A 55 2.69 24.29 -13.58
C ASP A 55 3.05 22.94 -14.21
N ASN A 56 3.35 21.89 -13.43
CA ASN A 56 3.76 20.60 -14.01
C ASN A 56 3.12 19.39 -13.33
N GLY A 57 2.01 18.89 -13.89
CA GLY A 57 1.61 17.47 -13.94
C GLY A 57 1.38 16.67 -12.65
N PHE A 58 1.69 17.19 -11.45
CA PHE A 58 1.64 16.43 -10.19
C PHE A 58 0.27 16.52 -9.49
N CYS A 59 -0.82 16.66 -10.26
CA CYS A 59 -2.17 16.85 -9.73
C CYS A 59 -2.86 15.53 -9.32
N GLY A 60 -2.37 14.36 -9.76
CA GLY A 60 -3.02 13.07 -9.49
C GLY A 60 -2.82 12.51 -8.06
N VAL A 61 -1.69 12.79 -7.41
CA VAL A 61 -1.35 12.17 -6.12
C VAL A 61 -2.27 12.62 -4.98
N VAL A 62 -2.65 13.90 -4.99
CA VAL A 62 -3.47 14.53 -3.95
C VAL A 62 -4.89 13.96 -3.92
N PRO A 63 -5.66 13.99 -5.03
CA PRO A 63 -7.00 13.41 -5.06
C PRO A 63 -6.94 11.90 -4.82
N ALA A 64 -5.91 11.19 -5.31
CA ALA A 64 -5.75 9.76 -5.03
C ALA A 64 -5.58 9.49 -3.53
N SER A 65 -4.67 10.21 -2.86
CA SER A 65 -4.38 10.03 -1.44
C SER A 65 -5.58 10.36 -0.56
N VAL A 66 -6.24 11.50 -0.81
CA VAL A 66 -7.43 11.92 -0.05
C VAL A 66 -8.58 10.96 -0.25
N LEU A 67 -8.87 10.56 -1.49
CA LEU A 67 -9.98 9.63 -1.75
C LEU A 67 -9.70 8.23 -1.21
N ALA A 68 -8.46 7.74 -1.28
CA ALA A 68 -8.07 6.46 -0.71
C ALA A 68 -8.38 6.38 0.80
N CYS A 69 -8.30 7.51 1.53
CA CYS A 69 -8.68 7.59 2.94
C CYS A 69 -10.08 7.05 3.21
N PHE A 70 -11.03 7.45 2.36
CA PHE A 70 -12.42 7.07 2.49
C PHE A 70 -12.65 5.60 2.08
N GLN A 71 -11.79 5.05 1.22
CA GLN A 71 -11.95 3.68 0.71
C GLN A 71 -11.74 2.61 1.77
N PHE A 72 -10.89 2.87 2.75
CA PHE A 72 -10.61 1.92 3.82
C PHE A 72 -11.62 1.99 4.98
N VAL A 73 -12.54 2.97 4.98
CA VAL A 73 -13.58 3.10 6.00
C VAL A 73 -14.71 2.09 5.76
N PRO A 74 -14.97 1.15 6.70
CA PRO A 74 -15.97 0.10 6.50
C PRO A 74 -17.39 0.61 6.26
N VAL A 75 -17.82 1.67 6.94
CA VAL A 75 -19.17 2.24 6.72
C VAL A 75 -19.40 2.64 5.26
N ILE A 76 -18.37 3.14 4.58
CA ILE A 76 -18.49 3.60 3.20
C ILE A 76 -18.74 2.41 2.26
N ARG A 77 -18.00 1.32 2.38
CA ARG A 77 -18.25 0.11 1.55
C ARG A 77 -19.56 -0.61 1.88
N HIS A 78 -20.06 -0.51 3.11
CA HIS A 78 -21.28 -1.21 3.53
C HIS A 78 -22.56 -0.41 3.23
N LYS A 79 -22.51 0.93 3.31
CA LYS A 79 -23.69 1.80 3.10
C LYS A 79 -23.64 2.66 1.83
N PHE A 80 -22.44 3.06 1.42
CA PHE A 80 -22.23 4.01 0.32
C PHE A 80 -21.43 3.37 -0.83
N ILE A 81 -21.88 2.19 -1.29
CA ILE A 81 -21.14 1.39 -2.27
C ILE A 81 -20.93 2.10 -3.61
N LEU A 82 -21.87 2.95 -4.05
CA LEU A 82 -21.73 3.73 -5.28
C LEU A 82 -20.57 4.73 -5.17
N PHE A 83 -20.49 5.44 -4.04
CA PHE A 83 -19.38 6.35 -3.76
C PHE A 83 -18.05 5.59 -3.75
N HIS A 84 -17.98 4.44 -3.07
CA HIS A 84 -16.78 3.60 -3.06
C HIS A 84 -16.32 3.21 -4.47
N ARG A 85 -17.26 2.83 -5.35
CA ARG A 85 -16.94 2.46 -6.75
C ARG A 85 -16.44 3.64 -7.57
N ILE A 86 -17.16 4.77 -7.55
CA ILE A 86 -16.80 5.95 -8.34
C ILE A 86 -15.45 6.51 -7.88
N SER A 87 -15.32 6.74 -6.56
CA SER A 87 -14.04 7.19 -5.99
C SER A 87 -12.93 6.15 -6.21
N GLY A 88 -13.25 4.87 -6.32
CA GLY A 88 -12.28 3.81 -6.60
C GLY A 88 -11.66 3.92 -7.98
N TYR A 89 -12.47 4.22 -9.00
CA TYR A 89 -11.96 4.50 -10.35
C TYR A 89 -11.13 5.77 -10.40
N ILE A 90 -11.55 6.82 -9.69
CA ILE A 90 -10.77 8.07 -9.61
C ILE A 90 -9.42 7.80 -8.95
N VAL A 91 -9.39 7.07 -7.83
CA VAL A 91 -8.16 6.68 -7.14
C VAL A 91 -7.26 5.86 -8.07
N LEU A 92 -7.80 4.86 -8.78
CA LEU A 92 -7.03 4.00 -9.68
C LEU A 92 -6.36 4.81 -10.80
N SER A 93 -7.13 5.64 -11.51
CA SER A 93 -6.63 6.45 -12.63
C SER A 93 -5.60 7.48 -12.16
N SER A 94 -5.90 8.21 -11.08
CA SER A 94 -5.00 9.23 -10.54
C SER A 94 -3.70 8.63 -9.98
N SER A 95 -3.78 7.44 -9.38
CA SER A 95 -2.62 6.69 -8.89
C SER A 95 -1.73 6.21 -10.03
N ALA A 96 -2.32 5.69 -11.11
CA ALA A 96 -1.58 5.29 -12.30
C ALA A 96 -0.84 6.47 -12.93
N PHE A 97 -1.53 7.60 -13.12
CA PHE A 97 -0.92 8.83 -13.65
C PHE A 97 0.20 9.35 -12.75
N SER A 98 -0.02 9.38 -11.43
CA SER A 98 1.00 9.79 -10.46
C SER A 98 2.21 8.87 -10.45
N ALA A 99 2.02 7.55 -10.59
CA ALA A 99 3.11 6.58 -10.58
C ALA A 99 4.02 6.78 -11.80
N VAL A 100 3.44 7.00 -12.99
CA VAL A 100 4.19 7.33 -14.21
C VAL A 100 4.92 8.67 -14.06
N GLY A 101 4.24 9.71 -13.57
CA GLY A 101 4.86 11.01 -13.31
C GLY A 101 6.05 10.94 -12.36
N GLY A 102 5.93 10.15 -11.28
CA GLY A 102 7.00 9.92 -10.31
C GLY A 102 8.23 9.26 -10.95
N LEU A 103 8.04 8.26 -11.83
CA LEU A 103 9.15 7.64 -12.55
C LEU A 103 9.87 8.61 -13.49
N LEU A 104 9.12 9.45 -14.23
CA LEU A 104 9.70 10.39 -15.19
C LEU A 104 10.64 11.40 -14.53
N ILE A 105 10.34 11.80 -13.29
CA ILE A 105 11.15 12.77 -12.54
C ILE A 105 12.15 12.13 -11.59
N ALA A 106 12.17 10.80 -11.42
CA ALA A 106 12.98 10.10 -10.43
C ALA A 106 14.50 10.38 -10.56
N ARG A 107 14.97 10.65 -11.79
CA ARG A 107 16.38 11.02 -12.06
C ARG A 107 16.78 12.39 -11.52
N ASN A 108 15.82 13.27 -11.29
CA ASN A 108 16.07 14.65 -10.84
C ASN A 108 15.51 14.92 -9.44
N ALA A 109 14.49 14.15 -9.02
CA ALA A 109 13.87 14.27 -7.71
C ALA A 109 14.84 13.85 -6.59
N PHE A 110 14.84 14.60 -5.48
CA PHE A 110 15.62 14.31 -4.27
C PHE A 110 17.12 14.05 -4.52
N GLY A 111 17.69 14.68 -5.55
CA GLY A 111 19.11 14.55 -5.89
C GLY A 111 19.47 13.38 -6.81
N GLY A 112 18.49 12.62 -7.29
CA GLY A 112 18.66 11.70 -8.43
C GLY A 112 19.59 10.50 -8.20
N GLY A 113 19.94 10.21 -6.95
CA GLY A 113 20.84 9.11 -6.61
C GLY A 113 20.33 7.74 -7.05
N LEU A 114 21.25 6.77 -7.20
CA LEU A 114 20.88 5.40 -7.58
C LEU A 114 19.98 4.74 -6.52
N ASP A 115 20.14 5.11 -5.25
CA ASP A 115 19.26 4.73 -4.15
C ASP A 115 17.82 5.25 -4.37
N VAL A 116 17.66 6.52 -4.76
CA VAL A 116 16.35 7.13 -5.05
C VAL A 116 15.71 6.53 -6.30
N GLN A 117 16.49 6.35 -7.37
CA GLN A 117 16.01 5.76 -8.61
C GLN A 117 15.58 4.30 -8.43
N SER A 118 16.40 3.49 -7.76
CA SER A 118 16.06 2.08 -7.48
C SER A 118 14.86 1.96 -6.56
N ALA A 119 14.77 2.77 -5.50
CA ALA A 119 13.63 2.81 -4.60
C ALA A 119 12.33 3.22 -5.32
N SER A 120 12.41 4.23 -6.19
CA SER A 120 11.26 4.71 -6.98
C SER A 120 10.80 3.68 -8.00
N GLY A 121 11.74 2.99 -8.66
CA GLY A 121 11.45 1.88 -9.57
C GLY A 121 10.77 0.71 -8.85
N ALA A 122 11.28 0.33 -7.66
CA ALA A 122 10.69 -0.73 -6.85
C ALA A 122 9.26 -0.37 -6.37
N ILE A 123 9.05 0.85 -5.85
CA ILE A 123 7.70 1.33 -5.50
C ILE A 123 6.79 1.24 -6.72
N PHE A 124 7.23 1.74 -7.88
CA PHE A 124 6.40 1.74 -9.07
C PHE A 124 5.94 0.34 -9.43
N ILE A 125 6.86 -0.63 -9.50
CA ILE A 125 6.54 -2.02 -9.85
C ILE A 125 5.55 -2.62 -8.85
N LEU A 126 5.83 -2.48 -7.55
CA LEU A 126 4.99 -3.05 -6.48
C LEU A 126 3.61 -2.40 -6.45
N PHE A 127 3.55 -1.08 -6.50
CA PHE A 127 2.32 -0.31 -6.44
C PHE A 127 1.47 -0.52 -7.69
N PHE A 128 2.06 -0.36 -8.88
CA PHE A 128 1.33 -0.53 -10.14
C PHE A 128 0.91 -1.99 -10.36
N GLY A 129 1.78 -2.94 -10.04
CA GLY A 129 1.45 -4.37 -10.03
C GLY A 129 0.28 -4.67 -9.09
N ALA A 130 0.29 -4.14 -7.87
CA ALA A 130 -0.82 -4.30 -6.93
C ALA A 130 -2.13 -3.69 -7.43
N LEU A 131 -2.09 -2.51 -8.07
CA LEU A 131 -3.27 -1.89 -8.67
C LEU A 131 -3.85 -2.72 -9.82
N ILE A 132 -3.00 -3.27 -10.70
CA ILE A 132 -3.42 -4.17 -11.78
C ILE A 132 -4.09 -5.42 -11.20
N MET A 133 -3.44 -6.07 -10.23
CA MET A 133 -3.98 -7.27 -9.60
C MET A 133 -5.29 -7.00 -8.86
N ALA A 134 -5.40 -5.86 -8.18
CA ALA A 134 -6.64 -5.43 -7.53
C ALA A 134 -7.76 -5.19 -8.55
N TYR A 135 -7.45 -4.59 -9.70
CA TYR A 135 -8.40 -4.33 -10.78
C TYR A 135 -8.90 -5.63 -11.44
N ILE A 136 -8.00 -6.56 -11.77
CA ILE A 136 -8.38 -7.85 -12.38
C ILE A 136 -9.30 -8.62 -11.44
N ASN A 137 -8.94 -8.73 -10.15
CA ASN A 137 -9.73 -9.50 -9.18
C ASN A 137 -11.12 -8.90 -8.93
N ILE A 138 -11.26 -7.57 -8.84
CA ILE A 138 -12.60 -6.97 -8.67
C ILE A 138 -13.48 -7.15 -9.90
N LYS A 139 -12.91 -7.14 -11.12
CA LYS A 139 -13.65 -7.45 -12.36
C LYS A 139 -14.03 -8.92 -12.47
N ARG A 140 -13.29 -9.80 -11.80
CA ARG A 140 -13.61 -11.23 -11.65
C ARG A 140 -14.47 -11.54 -10.42
N LEU A 141 -14.98 -10.51 -9.72
CA LEU A 141 -15.81 -10.61 -8.51
C LEU A 141 -15.12 -11.27 -7.30
N GLN A 142 -13.79 -11.39 -7.32
CA GLN A 142 -12.96 -11.89 -6.21
C GLN A 142 -12.61 -10.76 -5.23
N ILE A 143 -13.51 -10.51 -4.28
CA ILE A 143 -13.47 -9.35 -3.39
C ILE A 143 -12.40 -9.48 -2.31
N ASP A 144 -12.12 -10.70 -1.85
CA ASP A 144 -11.05 -11.02 -0.90
C ASP A 144 -9.66 -10.69 -1.50
N GLN A 145 -9.41 -11.12 -2.73
CA GLN A 145 -8.18 -10.84 -3.46
C GLN A 145 -8.06 -9.35 -3.79
N HIS A 146 -9.14 -8.73 -4.26
CA HIS A 146 -9.18 -7.28 -4.46
C HIS A 146 -8.79 -6.52 -3.18
N ARG A 147 -9.35 -6.90 -2.02
CA ARG A 147 -9.01 -6.30 -0.73
C ARG A 147 -7.52 -6.49 -0.42
N ALA A 148 -6.98 -7.69 -0.59
CA ALA A 148 -5.59 -7.98 -0.27
C ALA A 148 -4.61 -7.15 -1.12
N TRP A 149 -4.85 -7.04 -2.42
CA TRP A 149 -4.02 -6.24 -3.33
C TRP A 149 -4.17 -4.73 -3.11
N MET A 150 -5.38 -4.23 -2.81
CA MET A 150 -5.57 -2.83 -2.43
C MET A 150 -4.85 -2.48 -1.13
N LEU A 151 -4.80 -3.41 -0.17
CA LEU A 151 -4.03 -3.20 1.05
C LEU A 151 -2.52 -3.18 0.78
N ARG A 152 -1.99 -4.03 -0.10
CA ARG A 152 -0.56 -3.99 -0.48
C ARG A 152 -0.14 -2.68 -1.14
N ALA A 153 -1.02 -2.06 -1.91
CA ALA A 153 -0.71 -0.82 -2.62
C ALA A 153 -0.50 0.40 -1.69
N TRP A 154 -1.23 0.50 -0.57
CA TRP A 154 -1.36 1.76 0.18
C TRP A 154 -0.54 1.86 1.47
N LEU A 155 0.50 1.03 1.64
CA LEU A 155 1.27 0.97 2.89
C LEU A 155 2.71 1.41 2.65
N TYR A 156 3.03 2.67 2.93
CA TYR A 156 4.43 3.12 2.98
C TYR A 156 4.64 4.03 4.19
N ILE A 157 5.60 3.67 5.04
CA ILE A 157 6.04 4.45 6.20
C ILE A 157 7.37 5.12 5.84
N ILE A 158 7.47 6.44 6.03
CA ILE A 158 8.72 7.18 5.80
C ILE A 158 9.41 7.42 7.13
N SER A 159 10.70 7.07 7.23
CA SER A 159 11.58 7.43 8.34
C SER A 159 12.50 8.59 7.95
N GLN A 160 13.05 9.33 8.92
CA GLN A 160 14.05 10.38 8.69
C GLN A 160 15.22 10.14 9.64
N ILE A 161 16.45 10.20 9.12
CA ILE A 161 17.70 10.01 9.89
C ILE A 161 18.65 11.17 9.54
N GLY A 162 19.33 11.73 10.55
CA GLY A 162 20.27 12.85 10.38
C GLY A 162 21.72 12.48 10.75
N GLY A 163 22.68 13.31 10.32
CA GLY A 163 24.09 13.21 10.74
C GLY A 163 25.09 12.77 9.66
N TYR A 164 24.86 13.07 8.38
CA TYR A 164 25.69 12.61 7.26
C TYR A 164 26.36 13.77 6.49
N TYR A 165 27.24 13.46 5.55
CA TYR A 165 27.83 14.40 4.60
C TYR A 165 27.67 13.87 3.17
N SER A 166 27.54 14.75 2.17
CA SER A 166 27.42 14.37 0.76
C SER A 166 28.19 15.33 -0.13
N ALA A 167 28.93 14.80 -1.10
CA ALA A 167 29.47 15.60 -2.19
C ALA A 167 28.34 16.09 -3.11
N ARG A 168 28.40 17.36 -3.55
CA ARG A 168 27.45 17.98 -4.49
C ARG A 168 28.18 18.85 -5.53
N PRO A 169 27.66 18.97 -6.76
CA PRO A 169 28.25 19.84 -7.77
C PRO A 169 28.17 21.31 -7.37
N CYS A 170 29.22 22.08 -7.65
CA CYS A 170 29.26 23.52 -7.33
C CYS A 170 28.19 24.34 -8.07
N GLY A 171 27.78 23.92 -9.27
CA GLY A 171 26.65 24.54 -9.97
C GLY A 171 25.30 24.38 -9.24
N TRP A 172 25.07 23.23 -8.61
CA TRP A 172 23.89 23.00 -7.77
C TRP A 172 23.94 23.83 -6.48
N LEU A 173 25.14 23.99 -5.90
CA LEU A 173 25.34 24.84 -4.72
C LEU A 173 25.10 26.32 -5.03
N LYS A 174 25.61 26.82 -6.17
CA LYS A 174 25.30 28.18 -6.64
C LYS A 174 23.80 28.38 -6.80
N PHE A 175 23.11 27.43 -7.45
CA PHE A 175 21.66 27.51 -7.63
C PHE A 175 20.91 27.55 -6.29
N THR A 176 21.35 26.75 -5.32
CA THR A 176 20.67 26.59 -4.02
C THR A 176 20.98 27.73 -3.04
N ILE A 177 22.19 28.28 -3.05
CA ILE A 177 22.64 29.35 -2.16
C ILE A 177 22.36 30.74 -2.76
N GLY A 178 22.35 30.85 -4.09
CA GLY A 178 22.08 32.08 -4.85
C GLY A 178 23.24 33.08 -4.87
N ASP A 179 23.80 33.37 -3.70
CA ASP A 179 24.85 34.38 -3.51
C ASP A 179 26.27 33.79 -3.66
N VAL A 180 27.08 34.41 -4.53
CA VAL A 180 28.45 33.95 -4.86
C VAL A 180 29.41 34.17 -3.69
N ASP A 181 29.32 35.30 -2.99
CA ASP A 181 30.21 35.61 -1.86
C ASP A 181 29.93 34.69 -0.66
N ARG A 182 28.66 34.38 -0.41
CA ARG A 182 28.27 33.38 0.58
C ARG A 182 28.65 31.96 0.15
N LEU A 183 28.54 31.62 -1.13
CA LEU A 183 28.99 30.33 -1.65
C LEU A 183 30.49 30.12 -1.39
N LEU A 184 31.35 31.08 -1.75
CA LEU A 184 32.80 30.96 -1.59
C LEU A 184 33.23 30.96 -0.12
N ARG A 185 32.53 31.68 0.76
CA ARG A 185 32.78 31.63 2.21
C ARG A 185 32.48 30.27 2.82
N LEU A 186 31.45 29.58 2.33
CA LEU A 186 31.01 28.29 2.86
C LEU A 186 31.67 27.10 2.16
N TYR A 187 31.98 27.23 0.87
CA TYR A 187 32.50 26.20 -0.01
C TYR A 187 33.60 26.78 -0.93
N PRO A 188 34.81 27.05 -0.41
CA PRO A 188 35.90 27.69 -1.16
C PRO A 188 36.36 26.86 -2.37
N ASP A 189 36.15 25.54 -2.32
CA ASP A 189 36.42 24.60 -3.41
C ASP A 189 35.65 24.92 -4.70
N CYS A 190 34.56 25.70 -4.63
CA CYS A 190 33.78 26.09 -5.81
C CYS A 190 34.38 27.25 -6.62
N SER A 191 35.53 27.80 -6.21
CA SER A 191 36.25 28.84 -6.95
C SER A 191 36.70 28.39 -8.34
N THR A 192 37.21 27.17 -8.47
CA THR A 192 37.65 26.58 -9.75
C THR A 192 36.48 26.37 -10.72
N TRP A 193 35.29 26.07 -10.19
CA TRP A 193 34.06 26.01 -11.00
C TRP A 193 33.63 27.39 -11.51
N LEU A 194 33.66 28.41 -10.66
CA LEU A 194 33.28 29.79 -11.03
C LEU A 194 34.22 30.39 -12.06
N SER A 195 35.52 30.06 -11.97
CA SER A 195 36.53 30.48 -12.95
C SER A 195 36.40 29.79 -14.31
N GLY A 196 35.63 28.69 -14.39
CA GLY A 196 35.50 27.86 -15.59
C GLY A 196 36.62 26.84 -15.79
N GLU A 197 37.63 26.81 -14.91
CA GLU A 197 38.77 25.88 -14.99
C GLU A 197 38.34 24.42 -14.80
N ASN A 198 37.43 24.15 -13.85
CA ASN A 198 36.88 22.82 -13.64
C ASN A 198 35.33 22.84 -13.58
N PRO A 199 34.63 22.60 -14.70
CA PRO A 199 33.17 22.56 -14.70
C PRO A 199 32.58 21.38 -13.92
N ALA A 200 33.38 20.35 -13.60
CA ALA A 200 32.95 19.16 -12.86
C ALA A 200 33.27 19.23 -11.35
N GLN A 201 33.71 20.39 -10.84
CA GLN A 201 34.08 20.55 -9.44
C GLN A 201 32.92 20.23 -8.47
N MET A 202 33.27 19.50 -7.41
CA MET A 202 32.37 19.07 -6.34
C MET A 202 32.81 19.68 -5.01
N ALA A 203 31.86 19.92 -4.11
CA ALA A 203 32.13 20.30 -2.73
C ALA A 203 31.37 19.40 -1.75
N VAL A 204 31.94 19.17 -0.58
CA VAL A 204 31.34 18.33 0.47
C VAL A 204 30.38 19.17 1.31
N VAL A 205 29.14 18.72 1.42
CA VAL A 205 28.06 19.41 2.13
C VAL A 205 27.67 18.61 3.36
N ARG A 206 27.60 19.28 4.51
CA ARG A 206 27.11 18.72 5.76
C ARG A 206 25.59 18.60 5.73
N ALA A 207 25.06 17.47 6.18
CA ALA A 207 23.63 17.22 6.22
C ALA A 207 23.08 17.54 7.63
N ASP A 208 22.65 18.79 7.82
CA ASP A 208 22.08 19.27 9.08
C ASP A 208 20.73 19.95 8.83
N SER A 209 19.65 19.36 9.35
CA SER A 209 18.30 19.94 9.29
C SER A 209 17.90 20.66 10.58
N ARG A 210 18.70 20.56 11.65
CA ARG A 210 18.38 21.15 12.96
C ARG A 210 18.98 22.54 13.07
N ASN A 211 20.25 22.69 12.69
CA ASN A 211 20.98 23.97 12.71
C ASN A 211 21.77 24.19 11.39
N PRO A 212 21.07 24.33 10.25
CA PRO A 212 21.73 24.55 8.95
C PRO A 212 22.38 25.94 8.87
N THR A 213 23.62 26.00 8.42
CA THR A 213 24.34 27.26 8.09
C THR A 213 23.99 27.80 6.70
N SER A 214 23.44 26.92 5.84
CA SER A 214 23.00 27.24 4.49
C SER A 214 21.80 26.40 4.07
N ALA A 215 21.05 26.89 3.08
CA ALA A 215 19.97 26.14 2.45
C ALA A 215 20.46 24.79 1.88
N ALA A 216 21.70 24.73 1.40
CA ALA A 216 22.32 23.51 0.92
C ALA A 216 22.41 22.42 2.00
N GLU A 217 22.82 22.77 3.24
CA GLU A 217 22.90 21.80 4.34
C GLU A 217 21.53 21.22 4.71
N ALA A 218 20.50 22.09 4.78
CA ALA A 218 19.13 21.67 5.07
C ALA A 218 18.56 20.76 3.98
N VAL A 219 18.80 21.09 2.71
CA VAL A 219 18.31 20.28 1.58
C VAL A 219 19.01 18.92 1.53
N VAL A 220 20.34 18.88 1.71
CA VAL A 220 21.11 17.64 1.73
C VAL A 220 20.67 16.74 2.89
N ALA A 221 20.34 17.30 4.06
CA ALA A 221 19.78 16.57 5.20
C ALA A 221 18.49 15.81 4.91
N HIS A 222 17.67 16.29 3.97
CA HIS A 222 16.44 15.61 3.57
C HIS A 222 16.66 14.64 2.40
N HIS A 223 17.55 14.97 1.47
CA HIS A 223 17.79 14.15 0.28
C HIS A 223 18.57 12.87 0.59
N LEU A 224 19.57 12.94 1.47
CA LEU A 224 20.41 11.78 1.79
C LEU A 224 19.65 10.59 2.39
N PRO A 225 18.80 10.77 3.41
CA PRO A 225 18.06 9.63 3.94
C PRO A 225 16.92 9.19 3.03
N PHE A 226 16.51 9.99 2.04
CA PHE A 226 15.26 9.74 1.30
C PHE A 226 15.21 8.35 0.66
N GLY A 227 16.19 7.99 -0.17
CA GLY A 227 16.19 6.69 -0.86
C GLY A 227 16.21 5.51 0.12
N MET A 228 17.06 5.58 1.15
CA MET A 228 17.18 4.53 2.16
C MET A 228 15.95 4.42 3.06
N SER A 229 15.34 5.53 3.43
CA SER A 229 14.09 5.57 4.19
C SER A 229 12.93 5.01 3.39
N VAL A 230 12.90 5.25 2.08
CA VAL A 230 11.92 4.64 1.18
C VAL A 230 12.12 3.12 1.16
N TRP A 231 13.35 2.64 0.98
CA TRP A 231 13.65 1.20 1.03
C TRP A 231 13.24 0.56 2.35
N LEU A 232 13.65 1.14 3.48
CA LEU A 232 13.28 0.64 4.80
C LEU A 232 11.75 0.64 4.99
N GLY A 233 11.09 1.71 4.54
CA GLY A 233 9.65 1.84 4.51
C GLY A 233 8.97 0.73 3.71
N LEU A 234 9.45 0.45 2.49
CA LEU A 234 8.98 -0.65 1.65
C LEU A 234 9.05 -1.99 2.38
N PHE A 235 10.20 -2.31 2.99
CA PHE A 235 10.41 -3.57 3.70
C PHE A 235 9.50 -3.71 4.92
N ILE A 236 9.46 -2.69 5.78
CA ILE A 236 8.60 -2.70 6.97
C ILE A 236 7.14 -2.85 6.55
N SER A 237 6.68 -2.07 5.57
CA SER A 237 5.32 -2.16 5.07
C SER A 237 4.99 -3.52 4.49
N GLY A 238 5.90 -4.10 3.71
CA GLY A 238 5.75 -5.45 3.14
C GLY A 238 5.59 -6.51 4.22
N VAL A 239 6.39 -6.46 5.28
CA VAL A 239 6.25 -7.37 6.42
C VAL A 239 4.93 -7.14 7.15
N VAL A 240 4.60 -5.89 7.46
CA VAL A 240 3.39 -5.52 8.21
C VAL A 240 2.12 -5.93 7.46
N ILE A 241 2.06 -5.79 6.13
CA ILE A 241 0.87 -6.18 5.37
C ILE A 241 0.69 -7.69 5.34
N GLU A 242 1.76 -8.45 5.13
CA GLU A 242 1.63 -9.90 5.12
C GLU A 242 1.20 -10.41 6.50
N ILE A 243 1.78 -9.88 7.58
CA ILE A 243 1.31 -10.18 8.95
C ILE A 243 -0.17 -9.82 9.10
N TYR A 244 -0.60 -8.63 8.67
CA TYR A 244 -1.99 -8.20 8.78
C TYR A 244 -2.96 -9.10 8.00
N LEU A 245 -2.59 -9.54 6.80
CA LEU A 245 -3.42 -10.46 6.00
C LEU A 245 -3.52 -11.83 6.66
N HIS A 246 -2.41 -12.37 7.19
CA HIS A 246 -2.40 -13.64 7.93
C HIS A 246 -3.18 -13.57 9.26
N LEU A 247 -3.29 -12.39 9.86
CA LEU A 247 -4.10 -12.16 11.07
C LEU A 247 -5.58 -11.90 10.78
N THR A 248 -6.00 -11.82 9.50
CA THR A 248 -7.40 -11.57 9.12
C THR A 248 -8.08 -12.68 8.30
N PRO A 249 -7.85 -13.98 8.59
CA PRO A 249 -8.35 -15.09 7.76
C PRO A 249 -9.88 -15.18 7.76
N LYS A 250 -10.54 -14.84 8.88
CA LYS A 250 -12.01 -14.83 8.97
C LYS A 250 -12.64 -13.79 8.03
N GLU A 251 -12.00 -12.64 7.85
CA GLU A 251 -12.50 -11.61 6.95
C GLU A 251 -12.25 -12.00 5.48
N ALA A 252 -11.11 -12.63 5.19
CA ALA A 252 -10.83 -13.19 3.87
C ALA A 252 -11.88 -14.25 3.49
N GLU A 253 -12.14 -15.22 4.38
CA GLU A 253 -13.14 -16.27 4.15
C GLU A 253 -14.56 -15.70 3.98
N ARG A 254 -14.96 -14.74 4.83
CA ARG A 254 -16.25 -14.06 4.70
C ARG A 254 -16.41 -13.38 3.34
N LEU A 255 -15.36 -12.72 2.84
CA LEU A 255 -15.37 -12.05 1.54
C LEU A 255 -15.34 -13.07 0.38
N ARG A 256 -14.65 -14.19 0.55
CA ARG A 256 -14.63 -15.28 -0.43
C ARG A 256 -16.01 -15.91 -0.59
N MET A 257 -16.74 -16.13 0.50
CA MET A 257 -18.16 -16.55 0.47
C MET A 257 -19.06 -15.57 -0.30
N VAL A 258 -18.88 -14.26 -0.10
CA VAL A 258 -19.65 -13.24 -0.84
C VAL A 258 -19.27 -13.24 -2.33
N SER A 259 -17.99 -13.48 -2.64
CA SER A 259 -17.50 -13.58 -4.02
C SER A 259 -18.15 -14.79 -4.71
N TYR A 260 -18.12 -15.96 -4.08
CA TYR A 260 -18.79 -17.18 -4.57
C TYR A 260 -20.27 -16.93 -4.91
N GLN A 261 -21.04 -16.33 -3.99
CA GLN A 261 -22.46 -16.05 -4.21
C GLN A 261 -22.69 -15.13 -5.42
N ARG A 262 -21.84 -14.10 -5.58
CA ARG A 262 -21.95 -13.15 -6.69
C ARG A 262 -21.53 -13.76 -8.03
N GLU A 263 -20.51 -14.60 -8.02
CA GLU A 263 -20.01 -15.30 -9.20
C GLU A 263 -21.04 -16.32 -9.70
N LEU A 264 -21.69 -17.03 -8.77
CA LEU A 264 -22.80 -17.93 -9.08
C LEU A 264 -23.98 -17.14 -9.68
N ALA A 265 -24.37 -16.02 -9.07
CA ALA A 265 -25.43 -15.15 -9.59
C ALA A 265 -25.08 -14.54 -10.96
N ALA A 266 -23.80 -14.35 -11.25
CA ALA A 266 -23.30 -13.87 -12.55
C ALA A 266 -23.11 -14.99 -13.59
N GLY A 267 -23.41 -16.25 -13.24
CA GLY A 267 -23.25 -17.41 -14.14
C GLY A 267 -21.80 -17.72 -14.52
N MET A 268 -20.84 -17.43 -13.63
CA MET A 268 -19.43 -17.70 -13.90
C MET A 268 -19.13 -19.21 -13.88
N ARG A 269 -18.24 -19.67 -14.76
CA ARG A 269 -17.90 -21.10 -14.91
C ARG A 269 -17.30 -21.75 -13.66
N HIS A 270 -16.53 -21.00 -12.87
CA HIS A 270 -15.84 -21.50 -11.67
C HIS A 270 -16.08 -20.56 -10.48
N PRO A 271 -17.28 -20.58 -9.86
CA PRO A 271 -17.58 -19.74 -8.70
C PRO A 271 -16.67 -20.09 -7.52
N GLY A 272 -16.15 -19.09 -6.82
CA GLY A 272 -15.16 -19.23 -5.75
C GLY A 272 -13.70 -19.17 -6.21
N SER A 273 -13.45 -19.38 -7.51
CA SER A 273 -12.10 -19.43 -8.11
C SER A 273 -12.03 -18.66 -9.45
N ALA A 274 -12.95 -17.72 -9.66
CA ALA A 274 -13.10 -17.04 -10.95
C ALA A 274 -11.98 -16.03 -11.29
N GLY A 275 -11.18 -15.61 -10.31
CA GLY A 275 -10.09 -14.65 -10.50
C GLY A 275 -8.70 -15.26 -10.52
N LEU A 276 -7.74 -14.55 -9.94
CA LEU A 276 -6.32 -14.93 -9.87
C LEU A 276 -6.02 -15.66 -8.55
N THR A 277 -6.85 -16.63 -8.19
CA THR A 277 -6.75 -17.36 -6.92
C THR A 277 -5.72 -18.50 -7.03
N SER A 278 -5.11 -18.86 -5.90
CA SER A 278 -4.09 -19.91 -5.84
C SER A 278 -4.62 -21.29 -6.23
N ASP A 279 -5.89 -21.57 -5.98
CA ASP A 279 -6.55 -22.84 -6.34
C ASP A 279 -6.90 -22.95 -7.82
N ARG A 280 -6.67 -21.89 -8.60
CA ARG A 280 -6.86 -21.89 -10.05
C ARG A 280 -5.56 -21.76 -10.83
N LEU A 281 -4.64 -20.91 -10.36
CA LEU A 281 -3.38 -20.62 -11.05
C LEU A 281 -2.16 -21.25 -10.38
N GLY A 282 -2.29 -21.67 -9.13
CA GLY A 282 -1.24 -22.32 -8.34
C GLY A 282 -1.60 -23.76 -8.02
N ASP A 283 -1.06 -24.24 -6.90
CA ASP A 283 -1.09 -25.63 -6.43
C ASP A 283 -2.00 -25.85 -5.20
N ALA A 284 -2.83 -24.86 -4.86
CA ALA A 284 -3.75 -25.00 -3.73
C ALA A 284 -4.95 -25.88 -4.08
N ASP A 285 -5.47 -26.60 -3.08
CA ASP A 285 -6.72 -27.36 -3.23
C ASP A 285 -7.88 -26.46 -3.63
N GLN A 286 -8.81 -27.02 -4.42
CA GLN A 286 -9.97 -26.28 -4.89
C GLN A 286 -10.84 -25.84 -3.71
N TRP A 287 -11.14 -24.54 -3.65
CA TRP A 287 -11.91 -23.99 -2.55
C TRP A 287 -13.40 -24.28 -2.74
N TYR A 288 -14.05 -24.73 -1.66
CA TYR A 288 -15.49 -24.89 -1.58
C TYR A 288 -16.02 -24.24 -0.30
N PRO A 289 -17.26 -23.74 -0.30
CA PRO A 289 -17.88 -23.25 0.91
C PRO A 289 -18.12 -24.42 1.89
N LYS A 290 -17.77 -24.22 3.16
CA LYS A 290 -17.73 -25.28 4.20
C LYS A 290 -19.00 -26.12 4.34
N ASN A 291 -20.16 -25.53 4.07
CA ASN A 291 -21.44 -26.23 4.11
C ASN A 291 -21.60 -27.25 2.97
N ILE A 292 -20.96 -27.03 1.82
CA ILE A 292 -20.94 -27.98 0.70
C ILE A 292 -19.92 -29.09 0.96
N GLU A 293 -18.75 -28.74 1.51
CA GLU A 293 -17.70 -29.69 1.90
C GLU A 293 -18.21 -30.72 2.93
N GLN A 294 -18.95 -30.27 3.95
CA GLN A 294 -19.58 -31.16 4.95
C GLN A 294 -20.65 -32.09 4.38
N SER A 295 -21.40 -31.66 3.35
CA SER A 295 -22.36 -32.54 2.66
C SER A 295 -21.68 -33.54 1.72
N ALA A 296 -20.54 -33.19 1.13
CA ALA A 296 -19.76 -34.12 0.31
C ALA A 296 -19.11 -35.22 1.18
N MET A 297 -18.58 -34.85 2.36
CA MET A 297 -17.98 -35.82 3.30
C MET A 297 -19.02 -36.69 4.02
N SER A 298 -20.24 -36.19 4.27
CA SER A 298 -21.30 -36.98 4.92
C SER A 298 -22.08 -37.89 3.96
N GLY A 299 -22.05 -37.61 2.65
CA GLY A 299 -22.65 -38.48 1.62
C GLY A 299 -21.85 -39.76 1.35
N ASP A 300 -20.54 -39.75 1.60
CA ASP A 300 -19.65 -40.90 1.35
C ASP A 300 -19.81 -41.99 2.43
N ASP A 301 -20.18 -41.60 3.65
CA ASP A 301 -20.34 -42.51 4.81
C ASP A 301 -21.63 -43.36 4.75
N ASN A 302 -22.57 -43.00 3.85
CA ASN A 302 -23.82 -43.74 3.67
C ASN A 302 -23.78 -44.75 2.50
N SER A 303 -22.69 -44.79 1.72
CA SER A 303 -22.56 -45.72 0.58
C SER A 303 -22.02 -47.10 0.96
N ASN A 304 -21.54 -47.29 2.20
CA ASN A 304 -20.97 -48.54 2.70
C ASN A 304 -21.87 -49.33 3.66
N LYS A 305 -23.18 -49.06 3.69
CA LYS A 305 -24.16 -49.76 4.56
C LYS A 305 -25.37 -50.32 3.81
N GLU A 306 -25.16 -50.96 2.67
CA GLU A 306 -26.16 -51.91 2.15
C GLU A 306 -25.45 -53.19 1.68
N GLN A 307 -25.36 -54.15 2.59
CA GLN A 307 -25.10 -55.55 2.24
C GLN A 307 -26.42 -56.31 2.46
N PRO A 308 -27.09 -56.80 1.39
CA PRO A 308 -28.39 -57.43 1.53
C PRO A 308 -28.25 -58.81 2.16
N THR A 309 -29.01 -59.05 3.22
CA THR A 309 -29.38 -60.38 3.68
C THR A 309 -30.22 -61.09 2.62
N ALA A 310 -29.82 -62.28 2.17
CA ALA A 310 -30.66 -63.50 2.09
C ALA A 310 -30.06 -64.55 1.13
N SER A 311 -29.83 -65.77 1.63
CA SER A 311 -30.69 -66.92 1.32
C SER A 311 -30.11 -68.20 1.92
N ALA A 312 -30.94 -68.88 2.70
CA ALA A 312 -30.78 -70.28 3.05
C ALA A 312 -31.18 -71.15 1.84
N SER A 313 -30.42 -72.21 1.58
CA SER A 313 -30.91 -73.39 0.89
C SER A 313 -30.39 -74.64 1.60
N ALA A 314 -31.33 -75.55 1.84
CA ALA A 314 -31.18 -76.81 2.55
C ALA A 314 -30.69 -77.95 1.64
N SER A 315 -30.50 -79.12 2.26
CA SER A 315 -30.22 -80.48 1.73
C SER A 315 -28.81 -80.66 1.14
N THR A 316 -27.99 -81.64 1.54
CA THR A 316 -28.20 -82.97 2.16
C THR A 316 -26.98 -83.33 3.00
#